data_AF-A0A3L9DSU8-F1
#
_entry.id   AF-A0A3L9DSU8-F1
#
_cell.length_a   1.000
_cell.length_b   1.000
_cell.length_c   1.000
_cell.angle_alpha   90.00
_cell.angle_beta   90.00
_cell.angle_gamma   90.00
#
_symmetry.space_group_name_H-M   'P 1'
#
loop_
_entity.id
_entity.type
_entity.pdbx_description
1 polymer ?
#
loop_
_entity_poly.entity_id
_entity_poly.type
_entity_poly.pdbx_seq_one_letter_code
_entity_poly.pdbx_strand_id
1 'polypeptide(L)'
;MAEIKWIKITTDIFDDDKIMLIESMPEGESLLVIWLKILTLAGKTNSNGFLMMSDRIAYTDEMLATIFRRDLKIVRLALNVFEQFEMIEIIDNKILITNWEKHQNADALEKIREQTRKRVAKHRQKLIETNATVTETNVTCNVTANADVTHGNATDIDIDTEEDKDNNIVVEEESQKSERFIDVVEANLGRGLVYFEFEMMKDYLDNKSVSNDLFLEAVKIAVANNVRKFNYIARILDNWIDQGIKTPEQAIQAQRDFKAKKANQSLTKSPQSTPEWSNPDYKNETTEEEKQRLEKMKQDMLSRLGGDD
;
A
#
# COMPACT_ATOMS: atom_id res chain seq x y z
N MET A 1 2.67 -9.54 24.33
CA MET A 1 3.13 -9.43 22.92
C MET A 1 2.44 -8.24 22.29
N ALA A 2 3.08 -7.55 21.33
CA ALA A 2 2.45 -6.44 20.63
C ALA A 2 1.23 -6.95 19.84
N GLU A 3 0.07 -6.35 20.07
CA GLU A 3 -1.19 -6.70 19.41
C GLU A 3 -1.13 -6.31 17.93
N ILE A 4 -1.29 -7.28 17.03
CA ILE A 4 -1.42 -6.99 15.60
C ILE A 4 -2.87 -6.60 15.33
N LYS A 5 -3.09 -5.35 14.94
CA LYS A 5 -4.42 -4.77 14.70
C LYS A 5 -4.96 -4.96 13.28
N TRP A 6 -4.12 -5.35 12.33
CA TRP A 6 -4.50 -5.45 10.92
C TRP A 6 -3.69 -6.53 10.18
N ILE A 7 -4.31 -7.11 9.15
CA ILE A 7 -3.66 -7.95 8.14
C ILE A 7 -3.81 -7.26 6.77
N LYS A 8 -2.82 -7.41 5.89
CA LYS A 8 -2.93 -6.94 4.51
C LYS A 8 -3.63 -8.00 3.67
N ILE A 9 -4.60 -7.59 2.87
CA ILE A 9 -5.29 -8.45 1.90
C ILE A 9 -5.07 -7.82 0.53
N THR A 10 -4.76 -8.63 -0.47
CA THR A 10 -4.55 -8.14 -1.84
C THR A 10 -5.90 -7.83 -2.49
N THR A 11 -5.94 -6.82 -3.37
CA THR A 11 -7.21 -6.38 -4.00
C THR A 11 -7.76 -7.39 -5.02
N ASP A 12 -6.90 -8.28 -5.49
CA ASP A 12 -7.11 -9.34 -6.47
C ASP A 12 -7.32 -10.72 -5.80
N ILE A 13 -7.57 -10.77 -4.48
CA ILE A 13 -7.77 -12.05 -3.77
C ILE A 13 -8.89 -12.92 -4.37
N PHE A 14 -9.90 -12.30 -4.99
CA PHE A 14 -11.01 -13.00 -5.65
C PHE A 14 -10.70 -13.39 -7.10
N ASP A 15 -9.60 -12.92 -7.67
CA ASP A 15 -9.12 -13.33 -8.99
C ASP A 15 -8.23 -14.58 -8.92
N ASP A 16 -7.93 -15.08 -7.71
CA ASP A 16 -7.15 -16.31 -7.51
C ASP A 16 -7.97 -17.55 -7.90
N ASP A 17 -7.40 -18.40 -8.76
CA ASP A 17 -8.07 -19.61 -9.27
C ASP A 17 -8.60 -20.51 -8.14
N LYS A 18 -7.88 -20.63 -7.02
CA LYS A 18 -8.32 -21.47 -5.89
C LYS A 18 -9.53 -20.84 -5.19
N ILE A 19 -9.50 -19.52 -5.00
CA ILE A 19 -10.62 -18.78 -4.41
C ILE A 19 -11.87 -18.87 -5.29
N MET A 20 -11.72 -18.71 -6.61
CA MET A 20 -12.81 -18.88 -7.56
C MET A 20 -13.39 -20.31 -7.54
N LEU A 21 -12.51 -21.33 -7.48
CA LEU A 21 -12.95 -22.71 -7.38
C LEU A 21 -13.69 -22.99 -6.07
N ILE A 22 -13.22 -22.47 -4.94
CA ILE A 22 -13.89 -22.59 -3.63
C ILE A 22 -15.25 -21.89 -3.64
N GLU A 23 -15.35 -20.71 -4.24
CA GLU A 23 -16.61 -19.97 -4.36
C GLU A 23 -17.68 -20.78 -5.12
N SER A 24 -17.26 -21.56 -6.12
CA SER A 24 -18.16 -22.42 -6.90
C SER A 24 -18.60 -23.71 -6.19
N MET A 25 -17.99 -24.07 -5.05
CA MET A 25 -18.34 -25.28 -4.30
C MET A 25 -19.63 -25.11 -3.49
N PRO A 26 -20.32 -26.22 -3.13
CA PRO A 26 -21.35 -26.18 -2.11
C PRO A 26 -20.78 -25.60 -0.80
N GLU A 27 -21.53 -24.71 -0.15
CA GLU A 27 -21.06 -23.96 1.02
C GLU A 27 -19.89 -22.98 0.73
N GLY A 28 -19.61 -22.64 -0.54
CA GLY A 28 -18.48 -21.79 -0.94
C GLY A 28 -18.36 -20.48 -0.15
N GLU A 29 -19.47 -19.74 0.05
CA GLU A 29 -19.50 -18.53 0.90
C GLU A 29 -19.05 -18.82 2.35
N SER A 30 -19.52 -19.93 2.93
CA SER A 30 -19.13 -20.37 4.27
C SER A 30 -17.63 -20.71 4.33
N LEU A 31 -17.10 -21.36 3.29
CA LEU A 31 -15.68 -21.70 3.18
C LEU A 31 -14.82 -20.44 3.09
N LEU A 32 -15.16 -19.49 2.21
CA LEU A 32 -14.43 -18.22 2.07
C LEU A 32 -14.44 -17.40 3.36
N VAL A 33 -15.57 -17.36 4.07
CA VAL A 33 -15.64 -16.70 5.38
C VAL A 33 -14.73 -17.40 6.41
N ILE A 34 -14.64 -18.72 6.39
CA ILE A 34 -13.73 -19.47 7.26
C ILE A 34 -12.27 -19.18 6.88
N TRP A 35 -11.95 -19.10 5.59
CA TRP A 35 -10.61 -18.73 5.12
C TRP A 35 -10.17 -17.36 5.66
N LEU A 36 -11.01 -16.34 5.49
CA LEU A 36 -10.74 -15.00 6.05
C LEU A 36 -10.59 -15.02 7.58
N LYS A 37 -11.42 -15.80 8.28
CA LYS A 37 -11.28 -15.97 9.74
C LYS A 37 -9.96 -16.62 10.12
N ILE A 38 -9.50 -17.63 9.38
CA ILE A 38 -8.19 -18.26 9.57
C ILE A 38 -7.06 -17.24 9.39
N LEU A 39 -7.10 -16.42 8.32
CA LEU A 39 -6.10 -15.37 8.08
C LEU A 39 -6.06 -14.36 9.23
N THR A 40 -7.21 -13.89 9.71
CA THR A 40 -7.26 -12.95 10.85
C THR A 40 -6.78 -13.58 12.15
N LEU A 41 -7.05 -14.87 12.36
CA LEU A 41 -6.61 -15.60 13.55
C LEU A 41 -5.09 -15.77 13.56
N ALA A 42 -4.50 -16.17 12.43
CA ALA A 42 -3.05 -16.26 12.28
C ALA A 42 -2.36 -14.89 12.43
N GLY A 43 -2.99 -13.82 11.92
CA GLY A 43 -2.52 -12.44 12.13
C GLY A 43 -2.49 -12.06 13.61
N LYS A 44 -3.51 -12.45 14.38
CA LYS A 44 -3.61 -12.17 15.82
C LYS A 44 -2.56 -12.93 16.64
N THR A 45 -2.34 -14.21 16.32
CA THR A 45 -1.43 -15.10 17.08
C THR A 45 0.02 -14.89 16.68
N ASN A 46 0.27 -14.40 15.46
CA ASN A 46 1.59 -14.06 14.94
C ASN A 46 2.65 -15.16 15.15
N SER A 47 2.22 -16.40 14.98
CA SER A 47 3.06 -17.59 15.18
C SER A 47 3.58 -18.11 13.83
N ASN A 48 4.08 -17.23 12.97
CA ASN A 48 4.60 -17.56 11.64
C ASN A 48 3.68 -18.46 10.79
N GLY A 49 2.38 -18.16 10.78
CA GLY A 49 1.38 -18.90 10.02
C GLY A 49 0.81 -20.12 10.73
N PHE A 50 1.33 -20.50 11.90
CA PHE A 50 0.71 -21.54 12.72
C PHE A 50 -0.54 -21.02 13.45
N LEU A 51 -1.62 -21.80 13.38
CA LEU A 51 -2.83 -21.54 14.14
C LEU A 51 -2.66 -22.03 15.59
N MET A 52 -2.13 -21.15 16.43
CA MET A 52 -1.85 -21.43 17.84
C MET A 52 -2.76 -20.63 18.77
N MET A 53 -3.43 -21.29 19.73
CA MET A 53 -4.17 -20.61 20.80
C MET A 53 -3.22 -19.93 21.80
N SER A 54 -2.11 -20.60 22.09
CA SER A 54 -1.00 -20.12 22.89
C SER A 54 0.30 -20.73 22.37
N ASP A 55 1.46 -20.30 22.86
CA ASP A 55 2.78 -20.77 22.39
C ASP A 55 2.96 -22.30 22.40
N ARG A 56 2.09 -23.05 23.11
CA ARG A 56 2.16 -24.51 23.25
C ARG A 56 0.95 -25.26 22.71
N ILE A 57 -0.17 -24.58 22.45
CA ILE A 57 -1.44 -25.23 22.11
C ILE A 57 -1.88 -24.78 20.71
N ALA A 58 -1.95 -25.72 19.77
CA ALA A 58 -2.51 -25.50 18.45
C ALA A 58 -4.05 -25.53 18.50
N TYR A 59 -4.70 -24.78 17.62
CA TYR A 59 -6.15 -24.86 17.47
C TYR A 59 -6.55 -26.19 16.83
N THR A 60 -7.53 -26.87 17.44
CA THR A 60 -8.21 -28.01 16.83
C THR A 60 -9.42 -27.55 16.01
N ASP A 61 -9.90 -28.41 15.13
CA ASP A 61 -11.14 -28.22 14.36
C ASP A 61 -12.35 -27.89 15.25
N GLU A 62 -12.48 -28.55 16.41
CA GLU A 62 -13.54 -28.29 17.40
C GLU A 62 -13.45 -26.88 18.02
N MET A 63 -12.23 -26.44 18.33
CA MET A 63 -11.99 -25.10 18.84
C MET A 63 -12.28 -24.04 17.78
N LEU A 64 -11.87 -24.29 16.53
CA LEU A 64 -12.15 -23.40 15.39
C LEU A 64 -13.65 -23.29 15.12
N ALA A 65 -14.40 -24.39 15.17
CA ALA A 65 -15.87 -24.37 15.04
C ALA A 65 -16.54 -23.45 16.07
N THR A 66 -16.08 -23.53 17.32
CA THR A 66 -16.57 -22.68 18.41
C THR A 66 -16.24 -21.20 18.17
N ILE A 67 -14.99 -20.89 17.83
CA ILE A 67 -14.52 -19.51 17.63
C ILE A 67 -15.17 -18.89 16.39
N PHE A 68 -15.28 -19.65 15.32
CA PHE A 68 -15.86 -19.17 14.06
C PHE A 68 -17.38 -19.13 14.10
N ARG A 69 -18.03 -19.72 15.12
CA ARG A 69 -19.49 -19.82 15.23
C ARG A 69 -20.07 -20.45 13.97
N ARG A 70 -19.54 -21.62 13.63
CA ARG A 70 -19.92 -22.43 12.46
C ARG A 70 -20.05 -23.89 12.88
N ASP A 71 -20.83 -24.64 12.12
CA ASP A 71 -20.95 -26.09 12.34
C ASP A 71 -19.57 -26.75 12.16
N LEU A 72 -19.24 -27.67 13.07
CA LEU A 72 -18.03 -28.48 13.03
C LEU A 72 -17.86 -29.19 11.68
N LYS A 73 -18.97 -29.62 11.07
CA LYS A 73 -18.94 -30.26 9.75
C LYS A 73 -18.41 -29.32 8.67
N ILE A 74 -18.84 -28.06 8.68
CA ILE A 74 -18.41 -27.04 7.70
C ILE A 74 -16.95 -26.68 7.95
N VAL A 75 -16.52 -26.58 9.21
CA VAL A 75 -15.10 -26.31 9.53
C VAL A 75 -14.20 -27.45 9.08
N ARG A 76 -14.59 -28.72 9.30
CA ARG A 76 -13.87 -29.88 8.79
C ARG A 76 -13.82 -29.90 7.27
N LEU A 77 -14.94 -29.61 6.61
CA LEU A 77 -14.98 -29.47 5.15
C LEU A 77 -14.00 -28.40 4.67
N ALA A 78 -13.99 -27.23 5.32
CA ALA A 78 -13.10 -26.12 4.98
C ALA A 78 -11.63 -26.50 5.14
N LEU A 79 -11.24 -27.10 6.26
CA LEU A 79 -9.85 -27.54 6.48
C LEU A 79 -9.42 -28.56 5.42
N ASN A 80 -10.28 -29.53 5.09
CA ASN A 80 -9.98 -30.50 4.04
C ASN A 80 -9.82 -29.84 2.66
N VAL A 81 -10.71 -28.90 2.30
CA VAL A 81 -10.64 -28.17 1.02
C VAL A 81 -9.36 -27.31 0.95
N PHE A 82 -9.01 -26.62 2.03
CA PHE A 82 -7.79 -25.81 2.08
C PHE A 82 -6.52 -26.65 2.04
N GLU A 83 -6.52 -27.84 2.66
CA GLU A 83 -5.41 -28.79 2.56
C GLU A 83 -5.28 -29.32 1.12
N GLN A 84 -6.39 -29.71 0.49
CA GLN A 84 -6.41 -30.17 -0.91
C GLN A 84 -5.90 -29.12 -1.90
N PHE A 85 -6.22 -27.85 -1.66
CA PHE A 85 -5.73 -26.74 -2.47
C PHE A 85 -4.36 -26.21 -2.02
N GLU A 86 -3.65 -26.89 -1.12
CA GLU A 86 -2.33 -26.51 -0.61
C GLU A 86 -2.31 -25.08 -0.03
N MET A 87 -3.43 -24.64 0.54
CA MET A 87 -3.58 -23.36 1.24
C MET A 87 -3.19 -23.50 2.72
N ILE A 88 -3.32 -24.70 3.27
CA ILE A 88 -2.84 -25.08 4.60
C ILE A 88 -2.12 -26.42 4.54
N GLU A 89 -1.25 -26.66 5.52
CA GLU A 89 -0.59 -27.94 5.77
C GLU A 89 -0.83 -28.35 7.23
N ILE A 90 -1.08 -29.64 7.45
CA ILE A 90 -1.24 -30.20 8.80
C ILE A 90 0.01 -30.99 9.16
N ILE A 91 0.84 -30.44 10.06
CA ILE A 91 2.09 -31.06 10.54
C ILE A 91 1.96 -31.32 12.03
N ASP A 92 2.11 -32.57 12.47
CA ASP A 92 1.96 -32.98 13.89
C ASP A 92 0.66 -32.47 14.53
N ASN A 93 -0.45 -32.55 13.79
CA ASN A 93 -1.77 -32.06 14.22
C ASN A 93 -1.82 -30.54 14.45
N LYS A 94 -0.89 -29.78 13.86
CA LYS A 94 -0.86 -28.32 13.86
C LYS A 94 -1.14 -27.82 12.45
N ILE A 95 -2.04 -26.85 12.35
CA ILE A 95 -2.41 -26.23 11.09
C ILE A 95 -1.45 -25.08 10.81
N LEU A 96 -0.76 -25.16 9.68
CA LEU A 96 0.14 -24.15 9.13
C LEU A 96 -0.48 -23.56 7.86
N ILE A 97 -0.51 -22.24 7.74
CA ILE A 97 -0.92 -21.57 6.49
C ILE A 97 0.29 -21.53 5.54
N THR A 98 0.13 -22.04 4.32
CA THR A 98 1.20 -22.02 3.32
C THR A 98 1.45 -20.59 2.84
N ASN A 99 2.68 -20.29 2.45
CA ASN A 99 3.07 -18.95 1.97
C ASN A 99 2.72 -17.79 2.92
N TRP A 100 2.56 -18.04 4.24
CA TRP A 100 2.19 -17.01 5.20
C TRP A 100 3.17 -15.81 5.22
N GLU A 101 4.46 -16.07 4.98
CA GLU A 101 5.50 -15.04 4.86
C GLU A 101 5.24 -14.05 3.71
N LYS A 102 4.51 -14.42 2.66
CA LYS A 102 4.11 -13.49 1.59
C LYS A 102 2.99 -12.54 2.02
N HIS A 103 2.16 -12.98 2.97
CA HIS A 103 1.07 -12.19 3.53
C HIS A 103 1.50 -11.31 4.72
N GLN A 104 2.71 -11.54 5.26
CA GLN A 104 3.22 -10.83 6.43
C GLN A 104 4.62 -10.24 6.14
N ASN A 105 4.77 -8.91 6.21
CA ASN A 105 6.08 -8.24 6.22
C ASN A 105 6.84 -8.60 7.52
N ALA A 106 7.35 -9.82 7.66
CA ALA A 106 8.08 -10.31 8.84
C ALA A 106 9.29 -9.42 9.15
N ASP A 107 10.02 -8.98 8.13
CA ASP A 107 11.19 -8.09 8.24
C ASP A 107 10.86 -6.73 8.85
N ALA A 108 9.69 -6.17 8.55
CA ALA A 108 9.28 -4.88 9.08
C ALA A 108 8.94 -4.98 10.57
N LEU A 109 8.33 -6.09 10.99
CA LEU A 109 7.94 -6.31 12.38
C LEU A 109 9.13 -6.66 13.27
N GLU A 110 10.11 -7.40 12.75
CA GLU A 110 11.36 -7.68 13.46
C GLU A 110 12.18 -6.42 13.68
N LYS A 111 12.27 -5.53 12.67
CA LYS A 111 12.90 -4.21 12.82
C LYS A 111 12.21 -3.37 13.91
N ILE A 112 10.87 -3.35 13.96
CA ILE A 112 10.11 -2.65 15.01
C ILE A 112 10.36 -3.27 16.39
N ARG A 113 10.40 -4.60 16.50
CA ARG A 113 10.71 -5.31 17.76
C ARG A 113 12.12 -4.99 18.24
N GLU A 114 13.08 -4.96 17.33
CA GLU A 114 14.47 -4.67 17.64
C GLU A 114 14.67 -3.20 18.07
N GLN A 115 14.03 -2.26 17.38
CA GLN A 115 14.02 -0.85 17.77
C GLN A 115 13.36 -0.64 19.14
N THR A 116 12.24 -1.31 19.40
CA THR A 116 11.56 -1.25 20.70
C THR A 116 12.44 -1.81 21.82
N ARG A 117 13.10 -2.95 21.58
CA ARG A 117 14.06 -3.57 22.51
C ARG A 117 15.24 -2.64 22.80
N LYS A 118 15.81 -2.00 21.77
CA LYS A 118 16.91 -1.02 21.91
C LYS A 118 16.46 0.23 22.69
N ARG A 119 15.23 0.72 22.46
CA ARG A 119 14.67 1.86 23.20
C ARG A 119 14.48 1.55 24.69
N VAL A 120 13.90 0.40 25.00
CA VAL A 120 13.68 -0.04 26.39
C VAL A 120 15.02 -0.28 27.10
N ALA A 121 16.02 -0.87 26.42
CA ALA A 121 17.35 -1.04 26.97
C ALA A 121 18.02 0.29 27.30
N LYS A 122 17.99 1.27 26.37
CA LYS A 122 18.51 2.63 26.61
C LYS A 122 17.81 3.33 27.77
N HIS A 123 16.49 3.20 27.87
CA HIS A 123 15.72 3.78 28.97
C HIS A 123 16.09 3.15 30.34
N ARG A 124 16.22 1.82 30.39
CA ARG A 124 16.66 1.11 31.61
C ARG A 124 18.07 1.50 32.01
N GLN A 125 18.97 1.64 31.03
CA GLN A 125 20.34 2.08 31.28
C GLN A 125 20.39 3.51 31.85
N LYS A 126 19.61 4.43 31.27
CA LYS A 126 19.51 5.81 31.75
C LYS A 126 18.98 5.88 33.20
N LEU A 127 18.00 5.05 33.56
CA LEU A 127 17.49 4.94 34.94
C LEU A 127 18.55 4.41 35.93
N ILE A 128 19.38 3.45 35.48
CA ILE A 128 20.47 2.92 36.30
C ILE A 128 21.56 3.99 36.48
N GLU A 129 21.90 4.73 35.43
CA GLU A 129 22.88 5.83 35.47
C GLU A 129 22.41 7.01 36.34
N THR A 130 21.12 7.37 36.31
CA THR A 130 20.56 8.40 37.19
C THR A 130 20.53 7.97 38.66
N ASN A 131 20.35 6.68 38.95
CA ASN A 131 20.42 6.17 40.32
C ASN A 131 21.86 5.98 40.81
N ALA A 132 22.82 5.73 39.91
CA ALA A 132 24.24 5.62 40.23
C ALA A 132 24.93 6.98 40.48
N THR A 133 24.36 8.08 39.99
CA THR A 133 24.90 9.44 40.21
C THR A 133 24.46 10.07 41.53
N VAL A 134 23.57 9.42 42.29
CA VAL A 134 23.10 9.88 43.61
C VAL A 134 24.03 9.45 44.77
N THR A 135 25.07 8.65 44.52
CA THR A 135 25.98 8.18 45.59
C THR A 135 27.17 9.10 45.90
N GLU A 136 27.26 10.30 45.32
CA GLU A 136 28.31 11.27 45.67
C GLU A 136 27.74 12.66 45.98
N THR A 137 26.97 12.79 47.07
CA THR A 137 26.96 14.05 47.85
C THR A 137 26.54 13.77 49.29
N ASN A 138 27.44 14.12 50.21
CA ASN A 138 27.21 14.11 51.65
C ASN A 138 26.14 15.14 52.05
N VAL A 139 24.96 14.72 52.48
CA VAL A 139 24.19 15.43 53.53
C VAL A 139 23.46 14.41 54.42
N THR A 140 23.59 14.67 55.71
CA THR A 140 23.16 13.96 56.92
C THR A 140 21.85 13.17 56.89
N CYS A 141 21.96 11.99 57.50
CA CYS A 141 20.91 11.11 58.01
C CYS A 141 19.80 11.82 58.79
N ASN A 142 18.55 11.45 58.49
CA ASN A 142 17.57 11.21 59.55
C ASN A 142 16.80 9.92 59.24
N VAL A 143 16.89 8.99 60.18
CA VAL A 143 16.25 7.67 60.15
C VAL A 143 14.79 7.85 60.51
N THR A 144 13.90 7.36 59.65
CA THR A 144 12.65 6.74 60.12
C THR A 144 12.33 5.58 59.20
N ALA A 145 12.57 4.38 59.73
CA ALA A 145 12.06 3.15 59.18
C ALA A 145 10.54 3.23 59.10
N ASN A 146 9.98 2.80 57.97
CA ASN A 146 8.82 1.91 57.94
C ASN A 146 8.81 1.23 56.56
N ALA A 147 9.12 -0.06 56.59
CA ALA A 147 8.89 -0.97 55.49
C ALA A 147 7.39 -1.20 55.38
N ASP A 148 6.82 -1.06 54.18
CA ASP A 148 5.63 -1.79 53.80
C ASP A 148 5.65 -2.14 52.31
N VAL A 149 5.32 -3.41 52.06
CA VAL A 149 5.42 -4.12 50.79
C VAL A 149 4.09 -3.99 50.03
N THR A 150 4.20 -3.50 48.78
CA THR A 150 3.33 -3.68 47.60
C THR A 150 1.86 -4.11 47.77
N HIS A 151 0.93 -3.40 47.10
CA HIS A 151 0.20 -3.92 45.92
C HIS A 151 -0.73 -2.88 45.29
N GLY A 152 -0.84 -2.89 43.96
CA GLY A 152 -2.01 -2.35 43.24
C GLY A 152 -1.70 -1.27 42.19
N ASN A 153 -1.36 -1.68 40.97
CA ASN A 153 -1.54 -0.84 39.79
C ASN A 153 -2.90 -1.18 39.16
N ALA A 154 -3.88 -0.32 39.36
CA ALA A 154 -5.14 -0.29 38.63
C ALA A 154 -5.25 1.05 37.89
N THR A 155 -5.39 0.96 36.57
CA THR A 155 -6.22 1.76 35.64
C THR A 155 -6.45 3.27 35.85
N ASP A 156 -6.17 3.98 34.74
CA ASP A 156 -7.03 4.96 34.06
C ASP A 156 -7.02 6.46 34.45
N ILE A 157 -7.08 7.25 33.37
CA ILE A 157 -7.63 8.62 33.18
C ILE A 157 -6.65 9.81 33.19
N ASP A 158 -6.44 10.31 31.98
CA ASP A 158 -6.55 11.68 31.46
C ASP A 158 -6.00 12.91 32.23
N ILE A 159 -5.18 13.66 31.48
CA ILE A 159 -5.23 15.12 31.22
C ILE A 159 -5.27 16.04 32.46
N ASP A 160 -4.21 16.81 32.74
CA ASP A 160 -4.06 18.21 32.29
C ASP A 160 -2.84 18.96 32.91
N THR A 161 -2.22 19.77 32.03
CA THR A 161 -1.57 21.11 32.18
C THR A 161 -0.44 21.51 33.17
N GLU A 162 0.55 22.21 32.56
CA GLU A 162 1.42 23.34 33.02
C GLU A 162 2.53 23.05 34.05
N GLU A 163 3.77 23.56 33.95
CA GLU A 163 4.39 24.65 33.20
C GLU A 163 5.92 24.45 33.31
N ASP A 164 6.73 24.77 32.28
CA ASP A 164 8.09 25.30 32.45
C ASP A 164 8.55 25.96 31.14
N LYS A 165 8.17 27.23 31.04
CA LYS A 165 8.63 28.27 30.10
C LYS A 165 10.14 28.43 30.28
N ASP A 166 11.01 28.34 29.27
CA ASP A 166 11.30 29.46 28.37
C ASP A 166 12.17 29.05 27.16
N ASN A 167 12.34 27.75 26.86
CA ASN A 167 13.17 27.28 25.74
C ASN A 167 12.45 26.34 24.73
N ASN A 168 11.13 26.11 24.89
CA ASN A 168 10.36 25.13 24.10
C ASN A 168 9.52 25.73 22.95
N ILE A 169 9.39 27.07 22.89
CA ILE A 169 8.45 27.77 21.99
C ILE A 169 8.80 27.55 20.50
N VAL A 170 10.09 27.46 20.15
CA VAL A 170 10.51 27.29 18.74
C VAL A 170 10.26 25.87 18.21
N VAL A 171 10.34 24.86 19.08
CA VAL A 171 10.24 23.44 18.69
C VAL A 171 8.77 22.99 18.60
N GLU A 172 7.90 23.52 19.44
CA GLU A 172 6.46 23.26 19.39
C GLU A 172 5.79 23.89 18.15
N GLU A 173 6.19 25.10 17.75
CA GLU A 173 5.64 25.74 16.54
C GLU A 173 5.97 24.97 15.25
N GLU A 174 7.20 24.46 15.09
CA GLU A 174 7.58 23.66 13.91
C GLU A 174 6.88 22.30 13.86
N SER A 175 6.68 21.68 15.03
CA SER A 175 5.98 20.41 15.16
C SER A 175 4.48 20.56 14.83
N GLN A 176 3.83 21.61 15.33
CA GLN A 176 2.43 21.91 15.01
C GLN A 176 2.24 22.34 13.55
N LYS A 177 3.22 23.04 12.97
CA LYS A 177 3.17 23.48 11.56
C LYS A 177 3.34 22.31 10.59
N SER A 178 4.15 21.31 10.95
CA SER A 178 4.31 20.08 10.17
C SER A 178 3.11 19.15 10.30
N GLU A 179 2.50 19.00 11.48
CA GLU A 179 1.22 18.27 11.65
C GLU A 179 0.09 18.90 10.84
N ARG A 180 -0.11 20.23 10.93
CA ARG A 180 -1.12 20.95 10.14
C ARG A 180 -0.91 20.82 8.63
N PHE A 181 0.34 20.69 8.18
CA PHE A 181 0.64 20.54 6.76
C PHE A 181 0.17 19.18 6.22
N ILE A 182 0.37 18.11 7.00
CA ILE A 182 -0.07 16.75 6.65
C ILE A 182 -1.58 16.72 6.49
N ASP A 183 -2.32 17.29 7.45
CA ASP A 183 -3.78 17.36 7.42
C ASP A 183 -4.30 18.05 6.15
N VAL A 184 -3.64 19.13 5.72
CA VAL A 184 -4.00 19.85 4.49
C VAL A 184 -3.77 18.97 3.26
N VAL A 185 -2.66 18.22 3.21
CA VAL A 185 -2.38 17.31 2.09
C VAL A 185 -3.43 16.18 2.04
N GLU A 186 -3.75 15.56 3.17
CA GLU A 186 -4.76 14.49 3.27
C GLU A 186 -6.15 14.99 2.88
N ALA A 187 -6.55 16.18 3.32
CA ALA A 187 -7.80 16.81 2.96
C ALA A 187 -7.91 17.06 1.44
N ASN A 188 -6.82 17.50 0.79
CA ASN A 188 -6.80 17.70 -0.66
C ASN A 188 -6.87 16.39 -1.44
N LEU A 189 -6.22 15.33 -0.95
CA LEU A 189 -6.28 14.01 -1.57
C LEU A 189 -7.65 13.35 -1.35
N GLY A 190 -8.34 13.69 -0.26
CA GLY A 190 -9.60 13.08 0.16
C GLY A 190 -9.42 11.68 0.74
N ARG A 191 -8.20 11.37 1.20
CA ARG A 191 -7.82 10.11 1.86
C ARG A 191 -6.56 10.35 2.69
N GLY A 192 -6.34 9.50 3.69
CA GLY A 192 -5.10 9.49 4.46
C GLY A 192 -3.90 9.12 3.59
N LEU A 193 -2.73 9.66 3.95
CA LEU A 193 -1.45 9.27 3.37
C LEU A 193 -1.06 7.88 3.86
N VAL A 194 -0.64 7.01 2.94
CA VAL A 194 -0.02 5.74 3.31
C VAL A 194 1.38 6.01 3.83
N TYR A 195 1.90 5.17 4.75
CA TYR A 195 3.23 5.33 5.34
C TYR A 195 4.35 5.61 4.32
N PHE A 196 4.35 4.91 3.19
CA PHE A 196 5.32 5.16 2.11
C PHE A 196 5.15 6.55 1.47
N GLU A 197 3.92 7.01 1.25
CA GLU A 197 3.65 8.35 0.73
C GLU A 197 4.07 9.43 1.73
N PHE A 198 3.91 9.14 3.03
CA PHE A 198 4.42 9.97 4.11
C PHE A 198 5.95 10.04 4.12
N GLU A 199 6.65 8.91 3.99
CA GLU A 199 8.12 8.88 3.86
C GLU A 199 8.60 9.64 2.62
N MET A 200 7.92 9.47 1.47
CA MET A 200 8.26 10.22 0.26
C MET A 200 8.07 11.72 0.44
N MET A 201 6.94 12.15 1.03
CA MET A 201 6.70 13.56 1.33
C MET A 201 7.80 14.11 2.24
N LYS A 202 8.17 13.37 3.28
CA LYS A 202 9.27 13.75 4.18
C LYS A 202 10.60 13.87 3.43
N ASP A 203 10.91 12.96 2.51
CA ASP A 203 12.10 13.03 1.65
C ASP A 203 12.11 14.31 0.78
N TYR A 204 10.96 14.69 0.22
CA TYR A 204 10.86 15.94 -0.55
C TYR A 204 11.11 17.19 0.31
N LEU A 205 10.57 17.22 1.52
CA LEU A 205 10.68 18.37 2.43
C LEU A 205 12.10 18.46 3.05
N ASP A 206 12.59 17.36 3.60
CA ASP A 206 13.84 17.33 4.38
C ASP A 206 15.08 17.23 3.47
N ASN A 207 15.07 16.32 2.48
CA ASN A 207 16.27 15.97 1.71
C ASN A 207 16.34 16.74 0.38
N LYS A 208 15.22 16.89 -0.33
CA LYS A 208 15.15 17.61 -1.62
C LYS A 208 14.88 19.11 -1.46
N SER A 209 14.74 19.60 -0.22
CA SER A 209 14.53 21.01 0.13
C SER A 209 13.35 21.67 -0.61
N VAL A 210 12.29 20.90 -0.88
CA VAL A 210 11.04 21.42 -1.44
C VAL A 210 10.29 22.15 -0.33
N SER A 211 9.87 23.39 -0.58
CA SER A 211 9.06 24.14 0.39
C SER A 211 7.65 23.56 0.50
N ASN A 212 7.04 23.65 1.68
CA ASN A 212 5.67 23.20 1.94
C ASN A 212 4.67 23.77 0.92
N ASP A 213 4.79 25.06 0.61
CA ASP A 213 3.90 25.75 -0.33
C ASP A 213 4.05 25.21 -1.75
N LEU A 214 5.28 24.93 -2.18
CA LEU A 214 5.55 24.36 -3.49
C LEU A 214 4.99 22.93 -3.60
N PHE A 215 5.16 22.13 -2.54
CA PHE A 215 4.59 20.78 -2.48
C PHE A 215 3.06 20.83 -2.57
N LEU A 216 2.43 21.75 -1.83
CA LEU A 216 0.98 21.92 -1.85
C LEU A 216 0.47 22.31 -3.25
N GLU A 217 1.19 23.12 -4.00
CA GLU A 217 0.84 23.43 -5.39
C GLU A 217 0.89 22.20 -6.30
N ALA A 218 1.87 21.30 -6.13
CA ALA A 218 1.90 20.04 -6.87
C ALA A 218 0.67 19.17 -6.56
N VAL A 219 0.24 19.12 -5.30
CA VAL A 219 -0.99 18.42 -4.87
C VAL A 219 -2.22 19.03 -5.52
N LYS A 220 -2.37 20.36 -5.51
CA LYS A 220 -3.50 21.06 -6.15
C LYS A 220 -3.59 20.75 -7.64
N ILE A 221 -2.45 20.70 -8.34
CA ILE A 221 -2.40 20.34 -9.77
C ILE A 221 -2.84 18.89 -9.99
N ALA A 222 -2.39 17.97 -9.14
CA ALA A 222 -2.79 16.57 -9.18
C ALA A 222 -4.30 16.40 -8.99
N VAL A 223 -4.89 17.13 -8.04
CA VAL A 223 -6.33 17.16 -7.78
C VAL A 223 -7.09 17.76 -8.97
N ALA A 224 -6.62 18.89 -9.52
CA ALA A 224 -7.24 19.55 -10.68
C ALA A 224 -7.24 18.68 -11.95
N ASN A 225 -6.25 17.79 -12.10
CA ASN A 225 -6.18 16.82 -13.19
C ASN A 225 -6.91 15.50 -12.88
N ASN A 226 -7.56 15.38 -11.71
CA ASN A 226 -8.20 14.17 -11.20
C ASN A 226 -7.25 12.95 -11.08
N VAL A 227 -5.95 13.19 -10.85
CA VAL A 227 -4.94 12.15 -10.65
C VAL A 227 -4.32 12.29 -9.26
N ARG A 228 -5.03 11.82 -8.24
CA ARG A 228 -4.64 11.93 -6.81
C ARG A 228 -3.65 10.84 -6.36
N LYS A 229 -2.79 10.37 -7.26
CA LYS A 229 -1.76 9.35 -6.97
C LYS A 229 -0.46 10.03 -6.60
N PHE A 230 0.19 9.61 -5.53
CA PHE A 230 1.45 10.23 -5.09
C PHE A 230 2.55 10.16 -6.15
N ASN A 231 2.63 9.07 -6.93
CA ASN A 231 3.56 8.94 -8.06
C ASN A 231 3.39 10.06 -9.11
N TYR A 232 2.18 10.59 -9.29
CA TYR A 232 1.93 11.71 -10.19
C TYR A 232 2.45 13.02 -9.59
N ILE A 233 2.21 13.24 -8.29
CA ILE A 233 2.73 14.39 -7.54
C ILE A 233 4.25 14.38 -7.54
N ALA A 234 4.88 13.23 -7.25
CA ALA A 234 6.32 13.04 -7.30
C ALA A 234 6.90 13.40 -8.66
N ARG A 235 6.27 12.96 -9.77
CA ARG A 235 6.71 13.34 -11.12
C ARG A 235 6.63 14.84 -11.41
N ILE A 236 5.62 15.53 -10.88
CA ILE A 236 5.54 17.00 -10.99
C ILE A 236 6.71 17.63 -10.24
N LEU A 237 6.94 17.18 -9.00
CA LEU A 237 8.01 17.71 -8.14
C LEU A 237 9.40 17.45 -8.72
N ASP A 238 9.69 16.23 -9.17
CA ASP A 238 10.97 15.89 -9.79
C ASP A 238 11.22 16.77 -11.04
N ASN A 239 10.20 16.97 -11.89
CA ASN A 239 10.32 17.86 -13.05
C ASN A 239 10.60 19.32 -12.64
N TRP A 240 9.97 19.80 -11.56
CA TRP A 240 10.26 21.14 -11.04
C TRP A 240 11.66 21.25 -10.45
N ILE A 241 12.13 20.22 -9.75
CA ILE A 241 13.50 20.14 -9.23
C ILE A 241 14.51 20.16 -10.38
N ASP A 242 14.28 19.37 -11.43
CA ASP A 242 15.13 19.32 -12.62
C ASP A 242 15.18 20.67 -13.36
N GLN A 243 14.06 21.40 -13.36
CA GLN A 243 13.98 22.76 -13.92
C GLN A 243 14.51 23.86 -12.99
N GLY A 244 14.93 23.51 -11.77
CA GLY A 244 15.41 24.47 -10.77
C GLY A 244 14.32 25.38 -10.20
N ILE A 245 13.05 24.99 -10.29
CA ILE A 245 11.90 25.72 -9.76
C ILE A 245 11.85 25.54 -8.24
N LYS A 246 11.98 26.65 -7.49
CA LYS A 246 12.00 26.62 -6.02
C LYS A 246 10.83 27.35 -5.37
N THR A 247 10.08 28.14 -6.14
CA THR A 247 8.97 28.95 -5.63
C THR A 247 7.63 28.51 -6.22
N PRO A 248 6.53 28.61 -5.44
CA PRO A 248 5.18 28.33 -5.94
C PRO A 248 4.81 29.16 -7.18
N GLU A 249 5.26 30.41 -7.23
CA GLU A 249 5.00 31.33 -8.35
C GLU A 249 5.62 30.83 -9.66
N GLN A 250 6.88 30.36 -9.59
CA GLN A 250 7.57 29.78 -10.74
C GLN A 250 6.88 28.51 -11.24
N ALA A 251 6.40 27.67 -10.32
CA ALA A 251 5.64 26.46 -10.66
C ALA A 251 4.33 26.78 -11.39
N ILE A 252 3.59 27.80 -10.94
CA ILE A 252 2.36 28.27 -11.61
C ILE A 252 2.68 28.79 -13.01
N GLN A 253 3.76 29.55 -13.17
CA GLN A 253 4.18 30.07 -14.47
C GLN A 253 4.59 28.93 -15.43
N ALA A 254 5.38 27.97 -14.97
CA ALA A 254 5.77 26.79 -15.74
C ALA A 254 4.53 25.97 -16.19
N GLN A 255 3.52 25.84 -15.32
CA GLN A 255 2.28 25.16 -15.64
C GLN A 255 1.44 25.91 -16.68
N ARG A 256 1.41 27.25 -16.63
CA ARG A 256 0.76 28.09 -17.66
C ARG A 256 1.44 27.93 -19.01
N ASP A 257 2.77 28.00 -19.03
CA ASP A 257 3.57 27.84 -20.25
C ASP A 257 3.41 26.44 -20.85
N PHE A 258 3.36 25.40 -20.01
CA PHE A 258 3.10 24.03 -20.44
C PHE A 258 1.71 23.88 -21.09
N LYS A 259 0.67 24.45 -20.47
CA LYS A 259 -0.69 24.45 -21.04
C LYS A 259 -0.74 25.22 -22.37
N ALA A 260 -0.09 26.37 -22.47
CA ALA A 260 -0.02 27.16 -23.70
C ALA A 260 0.71 26.41 -24.84
N LYS A 261 1.84 25.74 -24.54
CA LYS A 261 2.55 24.89 -25.50
C LYS A 261 1.69 23.72 -25.98
N LYS A 262 0.98 23.05 -25.07
CA LYS A 262 0.07 21.93 -25.41
C LYS A 262 -1.10 22.38 -26.29
N ALA A 263 -1.66 23.57 -26.05
CA ALA A 263 -2.71 24.14 -26.89
C ALA A 263 -2.20 24.41 -28.32
N ASN A 264 -1.01 25.01 -28.45
CA ASN A 264 -0.41 25.30 -29.76
C ASN A 264 -0.02 24.04 -30.55
N GLN A 265 0.38 22.96 -29.86
CA GLN A 265 0.70 21.69 -30.51
C GLN A 265 -0.54 20.94 -31.04
N SER A 266 -1.72 21.19 -30.46
CA SER A 266 -2.97 20.60 -30.96
C SER A 266 -3.44 21.22 -32.28
N LEU A 267 -3.02 22.46 -32.58
CA LEU A 267 -3.36 23.18 -33.82
C LEU A 267 -2.52 22.75 -35.03
N THR A 268 -1.35 22.13 -34.83
CA THR A 268 -0.44 21.73 -35.92
C THR A 268 -0.62 20.28 -36.38
N LYS A 269 -1.44 19.48 -35.71
CA LYS A 269 -1.82 18.13 -36.15
C LYS A 269 -3.20 18.13 -36.82
N SER A 270 -3.27 18.62 -38.04
CA SER A 270 -4.36 18.26 -38.95
C SER A 270 -4.23 16.76 -39.32
N PRO A 271 -5.26 15.92 -39.14
CA PRO A 271 -5.17 14.50 -39.46
C PRO A 271 -5.19 14.30 -40.97
N GLN A 272 -4.11 13.76 -41.54
CA GLN A 272 -4.16 13.17 -42.89
C GLN A 272 -5.01 11.89 -42.81
N SER A 273 -6.28 12.00 -43.20
CA SER A 273 -7.21 10.89 -43.35
C SER A 273 -7.06 10.27 -44.75
N THR A 274 -5.90 9.70 -45.03
CA THR A 274 -5.69 8.83 -46.19
C THR A 274 -4.85 7.65 -45.74
N PRO A 275 -5.42 6.42 -45.69
CA PRO A 275 -4.68 5.21 -45.35
C PRO A 275 -3.44 5.01 -46.23
N GLU A 276 -2.37 4.42 -45.70
CA GLU A 276 -1.09 4.20 -46.40
C GLU A 276 -1.19 3.46 -47.74
N TRP A 277 -2.24 2.66 -47.96
CA TRP A 277 -2.47 1.95 -49.24
C TRP A 277 -3.17 2.81 -50.30
N SER A 278 -3.72 3.97 -49.93
CA SER A 278 -4.28 4.91 -50.88
C SER A 278 -3.11 5.58 -51.60
N ASN A 279 -2.84 5.15 -52.82
CA ASN A 279 -1.91 5.83 -53.72
C ASN A 279 -2.71 6.76 -54.65
N PRO A 280 -3.03 8.00 -54.23
CA PRO A 280 -3.90 8.91 -54.99
C PRO A 280 -3.32 9.30 -56.36
N ASP A 281 -2.01 9.13 -56.55
CA ASP A 281 -1.31 9.47 -57.79
C ASP A 281 -1.00 8.24 -58.67
N TYR A 282 -1.69 7.11 -58.46
CA TYR A 282 -1.54 5.91 -59.29
C TYR A 282 -1.88 6.20 -60.76
N LYS A 283 -0.89 6.06 -61.64
CA LYS A 283 -1.07 6.09 -63.10
C LYS A 283 -1.04 4.66 -63.62
N ASN A 284 -2.12 4.24 -64.27
CA ASN A 284 -2.21 2.93 -64.89
C ASN A 284 -1.48 2.96 -66.24
N GLU A 285 -0.36 2.24 -66.34
CA GLU A 285 0.46 2.15 -67.57
C GLU A 285 0.11 0.91 -68.42
N THR A 286 -0.96 0.18 -68.09
CA THR A 286 -1.37 -1.02 -68.84
C THR A 286 -1.63 -0.68 -70.30
N THR A 287 -0.94 -1.34 -71.21
CA THR A 287 -1.15 -1.15 -72.65
C THR A 287 -2.51 -1.72 -73.09
N GLU A 288 -3.09 -1.17 -74.17
CA GLU A 288 -4.41 -1.63 -74.65
C GLU A 288 -4.40 -3.12 -75.04
N GLU A 289 -3.25 -3.62 -75.52
CA GLU A 289 -3.04 -5.05 -75.81
C GLU A 289 -3.08 -5.93 -74.56
N GLU A 290 -2.43 -5.49 -73.46
CA GLU A 290 -2.46 -6.20 -72.18
C GLU A 290 -3.84 -6.20 -71.56
N LYS A 291 -4.56 -5.08 -71.70
CA LYS A 291 -5.96 -4.96 -71.25
C LYS A 291 -6.87 -5.93 -72.00
N GLN A 292 -6.73 -6.03 -73.32
CA GLN A 292 -7.48 -7.00 -74.13
C GLN A 292 -7.10 -8.45 -73.77
N ARG A 293 -5.82 -8.73 -73.48
CA ARG A 293 -5.40 -10.04 -72.97
C ARG A 293 -6.07 -10.38 -71.64
N LEU A 294 -6.08 -9.45 -70.70
CA LEU A 294 -6.72 -9.61 -69.39
C LEU A 294 -8.23 -9.84 -69.53
N GLU A 295 -8.92 -9.11 -70.42
CA GLU A 295 -10.34 -9.33 -70.70
C GLU A 295 -10.61 -10.68 -71.33
N LYS A 296 -9.79 -11.11 -72.29
CA LYS A 296 -9.93 -12.43 -72.91
C LYS A 296 -9.69 -13.55 -71.90
N MET A 297 -8.70 -13.39 -71.02
CA MET A 297 -8.38 -14.34 -69.95
C MET A 297 -9.50 -14.39 -68.91
N LYS A 298 -10.09 -13.23 -68.57
CA LYS A 298 -11.27 -13.14 -67.71
C LYS A 298 -12.47 -13.84 -68.34
N GLN A 299 -12.73 -13.62 -69.64
CA GLN A 299 -13.82 -14.28 -70.37
C GLN A 299 -13.62 -15.80 -70.47
N ASP A 300 -12.40 -16.27 -70.76
CA ASP A 300 -12.09 -17.71 -70.79
C ASP A 300 -12.34 -18.36 -69.41
N MET A 301 -11.86 -17.74 -68.33
CA MET A 301 -12.14 -18.21 -66.96
C MET A 301 -13.64 -18.25 -66.65
N LEU A 302 -14.39 -17.21 -67.04
CA LEU A 302 -15.85 -17.16 -66.87
C LEU A 302 -16.56 -18.27 -67.65
N SER A 303 -16.15 -18.55 -68.89
CA SER A 303 -16.75 -19.64 -69.68
C SER A 303 -16.45 -21.02 -69.12
N ARG A 304 -15.26 -21.24 -68.56
CA ARG A 304 -14.92 -22.50 -67.87
C ARG A 304 -15.75 -22.73 -66.61
N LEU A 305 -16.18 -21.65 -65.96
CA LEU A 305 -17.04 -21.71 -64.77
C LEU A 305 -18.53 -21.91 -65.11
N GLY A 306 -18.94 -21.68 -66.36
CA GLY A 306 -20.35 -21.69 -66.78
C GLY A 306 -20.75 -22.81 -67.74
N GLY A 307 -19.91 -23.83 -67.93
CA GLY A 307 -20.16 -24.95 -68.85
C GLY A 307 -20.17 -26.30 -68.14
N ASP A 308 -21.21 -26.56 -67.35
CA ASP A 308 -21.68 -27.90 -66.94
C ASP A 308 -23.19 -27.77 -66.64
N ASP A 309 -24.01 -27.95 -67.69
CA ASP A 309 -25.43 -28.33 -67.65
C ASP A 309 -25.65 -29.42 -68.72
#